data_AF-A0AAN7QPB6-F1
#
_entry.id   AF-A0AAN7QPB6-F1
#
_cell.length_a   1.000
_cell.length_b   1.000
_cell.length_c   1.000
_cell.angle_alpha   90.00
_cell.angle_beta   90.00
_cell.angle_gamma   90.00
#
_symmetry.space_group_name_H-M   'P 1'
#
loop_
_entity.id
_entity.type
_entity.pdbx_description
1 polymer ?
#
loop_
_entity_poly.entity_id
_entity_poly.type
_entity_poly.pdbx_seq_one_letter_code
_entity_poly.pdbx_strand_id
1 'polypeptide(L)'
;MPIAQLAGTDPAEEKSKTFVFHDEGHTMGNALRYVISSYDDVEFCGYTVPHPAESKMHLRIQMRNGRAIDALRRALKDLVKLCDHTIETFNEQLISFQTDQLST
;
A
#
# COMPACT_ATOMS: atom_id res chain seq x y z
N MET A 1 7.95 -12.09 0.12
CA MET A 1 7.43 -11.41 -1.09
C MET A 1 8.61 -10.92 -1.92
N PRO A 2 8.92 -11.51 -3.08
CA PRO A 2 9.94 -10.99 -3.97
C PRO A 2 9.41 -9.72 -4.64
N ILE A 3 10.11 -8.59 -4.45
CA ILE A 3 9.82 -7.33 -5.12
C ILE A 3 10.94 -7.10 -6.13
N ALA A 4 10.58 -7.01 -7.41
CA ALA A 4 11.53 -6.64 -8.46
C ALA A 4 11.40 -5.15 -8.77
N GLN A 5 12.53 -4.46 -8.90
CA GLN A 5 12.57 -3.09 -9.40
C GLN A 5 12.86 -3.14 -10.90
N LEU A 6 12.04 -2.47 -11.73
CA LEU A 6 12.41 -2.23 -13.12
C LEU A 6 13.63 -1.30 -13.13
N ALA A 7 14.74 -1.79 -13.68
CA ALA A 7 16.01 -1.08 -13.70
C ALA A 7 15.95 0.06 -14.72
N GLY A 8 16.38 1.23 -14.31
CA GLY A 8 16.90 2.23 -15.21
C GLY A 8 18.11 2.92 -14.59
N THR A 9 18.84 3.61 -15.42
CA THR A 9 20.27 3.93 -15.24
C THR A 9 20.52 5.32 -14.68
N ASP A 10 19.47 6.11 -14.39
CA ASP A 10 19.61 7.53 -14.04
C ASP A 10 19.30 7.85 -12.57
N PRO A 11 20.06 8.77 -11.92
CA PRO A 11 19.83 9.18 -10.52
C PRO A 11 18.49 9.91 -10.31
N ALA A 12 17.88 10.47 -11.37
CA ALA A 12 16.51 11.00 -11.33
C ALA A 12 15.45 9.91 -11.05
N GLU A 13 15.77 8.64 -11.27
CA GLU A 13 14.88 7.52 -10.97
C GLU A 13 14.74 7.23 -9.48
N GLU A 14 15.60 7.73 -8.60
CA GLU A 14 15.41 7.53 -7.17
C GLU A 14 14.09 8.12 -6.67
N LYS A 15 13.65 9.22 -7.29
CA LYS A 15 12.35 9.85 -7.03
C LYS A 15 11.18 9.14 -7.70
N SER A 16 11.43 8.39 -8.78
CA SER A 16 10.37 7.88 -9.66
C SER A 16 10.64 6.42 -10.07
N LYS A 17 10.04 5.46 -9.36
CA LYS A 17 10.27 4.02 -9.57
C LYS A 17 8.99 3.23 -9.81
N THR A 18 9.15 2.15 -10.57
CA THR A 18 8.12 1.12 -10.74
C THR A 18 8.55 -0.13 -9.99
N PHE A 19 7.72 -0.54 -9.03
CA PHE A 19 7.87 -1.76 -8.26
C PHE A 19 6.98 -2.85 -8.85
N VAL A 20 7.54 -4.03 -9.08
CA VAL A 20 6.81 -5.20 -9.56
C VAL A 20 6.61 -6.15 -8.39
N PHE A 21 5.34 -6.36 -8.04
CA PHE A 21 4.92 -7.35 -7.07
C PHE A 21 4.48 -8.60 -7.82
N HIS A 22 5.06 -9.74 -7.45
CA HIS A 22 4.64 -11.05 -7.95
C HIS A 22 3.56 -11.62 -7.05
N ASP A 23 2.60 -12.33 -7.66
CA ASP A 23 1.47 -12.99 -6.98
C ASP A 23 0.55 -12.04 -6.22
N GLU A 24 0.49 -10.79 -6.69
CA GLU A 24 -0.28 -9.71 -6.09
C GLU A 24 -1.09 -8.97 -7.15
N GLY A 25 -2.17 -8.29 -6.74
CA GLY A 25 -3.12 -7.68 -7.66
C GLY A 25 -3.94 -6.53 -7.05
N HIS A 26 -5.18 -6.38 -7.49
CA HIS A 26 -6.03 -5.21 -7.18
C HIS A 26 -6.23 -4.95 -5.69
N THR A 27 -6.31 -5.99 -4.85
CA THR A 27 -6.52 -5.85 -3.41
C THR A 27 -5.38 -5.07 -2.76
N MET A 28 -4.14 -5.57 -2.86
CA MET A 28 -2.98 -4.88 -2.29
C MET A 28 -2.65 -3.60 -3.06
N GLY A 29 -2.82 -3.61 -4.40
CA GLY A 29 -2.56 -2.44 -5.24
C GLY A 29 -3.43 -1.24 -4.89
N ASN A 30 -4.73 -1.44 -4.71
CA ASN A 30 -5.63 -0.36 -4.37
C ASN A 30 -5.39 0.15 -2.95
N ALA A 31 -5.13 -0.73 -1.99
CA ALA A 31 -4.79 -0.36 -0.62
C ALA A 31 -3.51 0.49 -0.57
N LEU A 32 -2.43 0.03 -1.21
CA LEU A 32 -1.17 0.77 -1.28
C LEU A 32 -1.31 2.09 -2.02
N ARG A 33 -2.04 2.12 -3.14
CA ARG A 33 -2.33 3.37 -3.86
C ARG A 33 -2.99 4.38 -2.92
N TYR A 34 -4.01 3.98 -2.18
CA TYR A 34 -4.73 4.87 -1.28
C TYR A 34 -3.82 5.45 -0.20
N VAL A 35 -3.03 4.60 0.47
CA VAL A 35 -2.09 5.03 1.52
C VAL A 35 -1.00 5.94 0.96
N ILE A 36 -0.41 5.60 -0.19
CA ILE A 36 0.71 6.38 -0.76
C ILE A 36 0.21 7.73 -1.29
N SER A 37 -0.97 7.78 -1.90
CA SER A 37 -1.55 9.02 -2.41
C SER A 37 -1.94 10.04 -1.34
N SER A 38 -2.00 9.66 -0.06
CA SER A 38 -2.27 10.59 1.03
C SER A 38 -1.03 11.36 1.50
N TYR A 39 0.16 10.98 1.04
CA TYR A 39 1.40 11.61 1.47
C TYR A 39 1.72 12.88 0.67
N ASP A 40 2.01 13.98 1.36
CA ASP A 40 2.31 15.29 0.73
C ASP A 40 3.60 15.30 -0.11
N ASP A 41 4.54 14.40 0.20
CA ASP A 41 5.82 14.26 -0.51
C ASP A 41 5.69 13.43 -1.80
N VAL A 42 4.53 12.80 -2.05
CA VAL A 42 4.22 12.04 -3.27
C VAL A 42 3.51 12.94 -4.27
N GLU A 43 3.96 12.88 -5.52
CA GLU A 43 3.32 13.56 -6.65
C GLU A 43 2.30 12.64 -7.34
N PHE A 44 2.68 11.39 -7.56
CA PHE A 44 1.86 10.41 -8.25
C PHE A 44 2.07 9.02 -7.68
N CYS A 45 0.96 8.29 -7.53
CA CYS A 45 0.97 6.86 -7.25
C CYS A 45 -0.14 6.18 -8.05
N GLY A 46 0.20 5.10 -8.74
CA GLY A 46 -0.74 4.31 -9.52
C GLY A 46 -0.30 2.87 -9.62
N TYR A 47 -1.27 1.95 -9.72
CA TYR A 47 -1.00 0.54 -9.95
C TYR A 47 -1.70 0.07 -11.23
N THR A 48 -1.12 -0.94 -11.88
CA THR A 48 -1.71 -1.60 -13.03
C THR A 48 -1.38 -3.09 -13.00
N VAL A 49 -2.33 -3.90 -13.42
CA VAL A 49 -2.12 -5.33 -13.72
C VAL A 49 -2.01 -5.41 -15.24
N PRO A 50 -0.81 -5.66 -15.79
CA PRO A 50 -0.57 -5.52 -17.23
C PRO A 50 -1.42 -6.49 -18.06
N HIS A 51 -1.69 -7.69 -17.53
CA HIS A 51 -2.54 -8.67 -18.18
C HIS A 51 -3.23 -9.56 -17.12
N PRO A 52 -4.55 -9.85 -17.23
CA PRO A 52 -5.27 -10.66 -16.25
C PRO A 52 -4.72 -12.08 -16.03
N ALA A 53 -4.04 -12.64 -17.03
CA ALA A 53 -3.43 -13.97 -16.95
C ALA A 53 -2.02 -13.98 -16.33
N GLU A 54 -1.42 -12.81 -16.07
CA GLU A 54 -0.14 -12.70 -15.36
C GLU A 54 -0.38 -12.27 -13.92
N SER A 55 0.11 -13.06 -12.96
CA SER A 55 0.09 -12.72 -11.54
C SER A 55 1.19 -11.70 -11.19
N LYS A 56 1.13 -10.52 -11.81
CA LYS A 56 2.06 -9.42 -11.57
C LYS A 56 1.30 -8.11 -11.44
N MET A 57 1.69 -7.31 -10.47
CA MET A 57 1.19 -5.95 -10.29
C MET A 57 2.35 -4.96 -10.37
N HIS A 58 2.20 -3.96 -11.23
CA HIS A 58 3.14 -2.84 -11.33
C HIS A 58 2.62 -1.67 -10.51
N LEU A 59 3.41 -1.19 -9.55
CA LEU A 59 3.14 -0.02 -8.73
C LEU A 59 4.15 1.08 -9.08
N ARG A 60 3.68 2.19 -9.66
CA ARG A 60 4.49 3.36 -9.98
C ARG A 60 4.33 4.40 -8.87
N ILE A 61 5.46 4.87 -8.34
CA ILE A 61 5.52 5.97 -7.36
C ILE A 61 6.43 7.06 -7.92
N GLN A 62 5.96 8.30 -7.88
CA GLN A 62 6.72 9.49 -8.21
C GLN A 62 6.67 10.45 -7.02
N MET A 63 7.84 10.79 -6.51
CA MET A 63 8.02 11.68 -5.36
C MET A 63 8.25 13.11 -5.83
N ARG A 64 7.63 14.07 -5.14
CA ARG A 64 8.05 15.48 -5.21
C ARG A 64 9.45 15.61 -4.60
N ASN A 65 9.61 15.06 -3.41
CA ASN A 65 10.85 15.10 -2.61
C ASN A 65 11.14 13.73 -1.98
N GLY A 66 12.43 13.38 -1.86
CA GLY A 66 12.86 12.09 -1.29
C GLY A 66 12.86 10.93 -2.30
N ARG A 67 12.97 9.70 -1.80
CA ARG A 67 13.11 8.49 -2.63
C ARG A 67 11.82 7.67 -2.63
N ALA A 68 11.43 7.16 -3.80
CA ALA A 68 10.22 6.35 -3.98
C ALA A 68 10.22 5.07 -3.12
N ILE A 69 11.39 4.47 -2.88
CA ILE A 69 11.52 3.30 -2.01
C ILE A 69 11.17 3.59 -0.56
N ASP A 70 11.48 4.80 -0.07
CA ASP A 70 11.20 5.18 1.31
C ASP A 70 9.70 5.37 1.52
N ALA A 71 9.01 5.98 0.53
CA ALA A 71 7.56 6.09 0.53
C ALA A 71 6.87 4.72 0.52
N LEU A 72 7.37 3.77 -0.29
CA LEU A 72 6.84 2.40 -0.30
C LEU A 72 7.02 1.70 1.05
N ARG A 73 8.20 1.82 1.67
CA ARG A 73 8.48 1.23 2.98
C ARG A 73 7.61 1.83 4.08
N ARG A 74 7.37 3.14 4.02
CA ARG A 74 6.46 3.86 4.92
C ARG A 74 5.03 3.35 4.75
N ALA A 75 4.56 3.28 3.51
CA ALA A 75 3.20 2.82 3.17
C ALA A 75 2.91 1.41 3.65
N LEU A 76 3.84 0.48 3.49
CA LEU A 76 3.66 -0.89 3.98
C LEU A 76 3.48 -0.94 5.51
N LYS A 77 4.25 -0.13 6.25
CA LYS A 77 4.11 -0.06 7.72
C LYS A 77 2.81 0.61 8.13
N ASP A 78 2.43 1.68 7.46
CA ASP A 78 1.21 2.42 7.79
C ASP A 78 -0.04 1.61 7.44
N LEU A 79 0.00 0.82 6.36
CA LEU A 79 -1.08 -0.10 6.01
C LEU A 79 -1.28 -1.18 7.08
N VAL A 80 -0.19 -1.76 7.60
CA VAL A 80 -0.26 -2.72 8.71
C VAL A 80 -0.90 -2.07 9.94
N LYS A 81 -0.44 -0.88 10.35
CA LYS A 81 -1.03 -0.15 11.49
C LYS A 81 -2.50 0.17 11.29
N LEU A 82 -2.91 0.50 10.07
CA LEU A 82 -4.31 0.76 9.74
C LEU A 82 -5.16 -0.51 9.94
N CYS A 83 -4.66 -1.67 9.50
CA CYS A 83 -5.32 -2.95 9.73
C CYS A 83 -5.41 -3.28 11.23
N ASP A 84 -4.31 -3.11 11.97
CA ASP A 84 -4.27 -3.37 13.42
C ASP A 84 -5.30 -2.51 14.16
N HIS A 85 -5.28 -1.19 13.92
CA HIS A 85 -6.24 -0.26 14.53
C HIS A 85 -7.69 -0.58 14.16
N THR A 86 -7.94 -0.99 12.92
CA THR A 86 -9.28 -1.38 12.47
C THR A 86 -9.78 -2.62 13.22
N ILE A 87 -8.92 -3.63 13.39
CA ILE A 87 -9.24 -4.87 14.11
C ILE A 87 -9.48 -4.59 15.59
N GLU A 88 -8.61 -3.80 16.23
CA GLU A 88 -8.75 -3.41 17.64
C GLU A 88 -10.09 -2.69 17.87
N THR A 89 -10.37 -1.65 17.10
CA THR A 89 -11.61 -0.88 17.21
C THR A 89 -12.84 -1.75 16.98
N PHE A 90 -12.80 -2.63 15.96
CA PHE A 90 -13.91 -3.54 15.69
C PHE A 90 -14.17 -4.50 16.86
N ASN A 91 -13.13 -5.09 17.43
CA ASN A 91 -13.25 -6.03 18.54
C ASN A 91 -13.78 -5.35 19.80
N GLU A 92 -13.33 -4.13 20.11
CA GLU A 92 -13.84 -3.34 21.23
C GLU A 92 -15.35 -3.08 21.11
N GLN A 93 -15.79 -2.62 19.92
CA GLN A 93 -17.21 -2.36 19.67
C GLN A 93 -18.04 -3.64 19.68
N LEU A 94 -17.49 -4.76 19.18
CA LEU A 94 -18.15 -6.06 19.22
C LEU A 94 -18.38 -6.55 20.66
N ILE A 95 -17.38 -6.40 21.53
CA ILE A 95 -17.48 -6.79 22.96
C ILE A 95 -18.51 -5.92 23.67
N SER A 96 -18.50 -4.60 23.44
CA SER A 96 -19.51 -3.69 24.00
C SER A 96 -20.92 -4.12 23.58
N PHE A 97 -21.13 -4.35 22.28
CA PHE A 97 -22.43 -4.76 21.75
C PHE A 97 -22.92 -6.09 22.36
N GLN A 98 -22.05 -7.09 22.47
CA GLN A 98 -22.40 -8.38 23.06
C GLN A 98 -22.77 -8.25 24.54
N THR A 99 -22.06 -7.41 25.28
CA THR A 99 -22.33 -7.15 26.71
C THR A 99 -23.69 -6.47 26.89
N ASP A 100 -24.00 -5.48 26.05
CA ASP A 100 -25.27 -4.76 26.09
C ASP A 100 -26.45 -5.70 25.79
N GLN A 101 -26.31 -6.60 24.80
CA GLN A 101 -27.36 -7.59 24.45
C GLN A 101 -27.60 -8.64 25.55
N LEU A 102 -26.57 -9.00 26.33
CA LEU A 102 -26.71 -9.94 27.46
C LEU A 102 -27.33 -9.30 28.71
N SER A 103 -27.38 -7.97 28.76
CA SER A 103 -27.95 -7.21 29.87
C SER A 103 -29.45 -6.88 29.70
N THR A 104 -30.02 -7.22 28.54
CA THR A 104 -31.47 -7.12 28.22
C THR A 104 -32.14 -8.48 28.29
#